data_AF-A0AAD4DZY3-F1
#
_entry.id   AF-A0AAD4DZY3-F1
#
_cell.length_a   1.000
_cell.length_b   1.000
_cell.length_c   1.000
_cell.angle_alpha   90.00
_cell.angle_beta   90.00
_cell.angle_gamma   90.00
#
_symmetry.space_group_name_H-M   'P 1'
#
loop_
_entity.id
_entity.type
_entity.pdbx_description
1 polymer ?
#
loop_
_entity_poly.entity_id
_entity_poly.type
_entity_poly.pdbx_seq_one_letter_code
_entity_poly.pdbx_strand_id
1 'polypeptide(L)'
;MAKIARDYHDNLQRDNLASRQDVANATEEVLDKINRHLSDEDKLIMQATLTEENIDEVLKLLPNSKAMGIDGLPYEFWKWLKEVSDPTNQSDDTESENFNLTKCITQVYNDIETFGVAEETHFSE
;
A
#
# COMPACT_ATOMS: atom_id res chain seq x y z
N MET A 1 4.49 -0.44 49.74
CA MET A 1 3.64 -1.38 48.97
C MET A 1 3.81 -1.22 47.46
N ALA A 2 3.75 -0.01 46.88
CA ALA A 2 3.97 0.21 45.45
C ALA A 2 5.29 -0.37 44.89
N LYS A 3 6.39 -0.27 45.66
CA LYS A 3 7.70 -0.83 45.28
C LYS A 3 7.70 -2.36 45.14
N ILE A 4 7.01 -3.06 46.04
CA ILE A 4 6.93 -4.53 46.03
C ILE A 4 6.10 -5.01 44.83
N ALA A 5 4.99 -4.33 44.54
CA ALA A 5 4.17 -4.63 43.36
C ALA A 5 4.94 -4.38 42.04
N ARG A 6 5.66 -3.26 41.94
CA ARG A 6 6.52 -2.96 40.79
C ARG A 6 7.60 -4.02 40.61
N ASP A 7 8.37 -4.30 41.66
CA ASP A 7 9.48 -5.25 41.59
C ASP A 7 8.96 -6.69 41.30
N TYR A 8 7.76 -7.05 41.75
CA TYR A 8 7.10 -8.31 41.37
C TYR A 8 6.75 -8.38 39.88
N HIS A 9 6.12 -7.33 39.33
CA HIS A 9 5.76 -7.29 37.91
C HIS A 9 6.98 -7.23 36.99
N ASP A 10 8.03 -6.49 37.37
CA ASP A 10 9.28 -6.40 36.62
C ASP A 10 10.01 -7.74 36.56
N ASN A 11 9.99 -8.50 37.66
CA ASN A 11 10.59 -9.83 37.72
C ASN A 11 9.75 -10.85 36.94
N LEU A 12 8.42 -10.78 37.00
CA LEU A 12 7.52 -11.64 36.23
C LEU A 12 7.72 -11.49 34.72
N GLN A 13 8.02 -10.29 34.24
CA GLN A 13 8.30 -10.02 32.82
C GLN A 13 9.64 -10.61 32.33
N ARG A 14 10.55 -10.90 33.25
CA ARG A 14 11.89 -11.45 32.96
C ARG A 14 11.98 -12.95 33.23
N ASP A 15 11.00 -13.49 33.94
CA ASP A 15 10.95 -14.89 34.30
C ASP A 15 10.65 -15.75 33.06
N ASN A 16 11.40 -16.84 32.87
CA ASN A 16 11.30 -17.74 31.71
C ASN A 16 11.56 -17.11 30.33
N LEU A 17 12.27 -15.97 30.24
CA LEU A 17 12.76 -15.51 28.92
C LEU A 17 13.80 -16.51 28.39
N ALA A 18 13.57 -17.00 27.17
CA ALA A 18 14.53 -17.83 26.45
C ALA A 18 15.87 -17.06 26.30
N SER A 19 16.99 -17.78 26.29
CA SER A 19 18.27 -17.13 26.08
C SER A 19 18.30 -16.49 24.68
N ARG A 20 19.11 -15.43 24.51
CA ARG A 20 19.29 -14.82 23.18
C ARG A 20 19.72 -15.83 22.13
N GLN A 21 20.48 -16.85 22.53
CA GLN A 21 20.93 -17.91 21.64
C GLN A 21 19.77 -18.81 21.21
N ASP A 22 18.87 -19.16 22.13
CA ASP A 22 17.71 -19.99 21.81
C ASP A 22 16.75 -19.25 20.88
N VAL A 23 16.57 -17.94 21.08
CA VAL A 23 15.77 -17.09 20.19
C VAL A 23 16.39 -17.00 18.80
N ALA A 24 17.73 -16.85 18.70
CA ALA A 24 18.43 -16.81 17.42
C ALA A 24 18.29 -18.15 16.67
N ASN A 25 18.52 -19.27 17.36
CA ASN A 25 18.39 -20.61 16.77
C ASN A 25 16.95 -20.89 16.30
N ALA A 26 15.94 -20.53 17.10
CA ALA A 26 14.54 -20.68 16.72
C ALA A 26 14.16 -19.78 15.53
N THR A 27 14.71 -18.56 15.47
CA THR A 27 14.50 -17.65 14.33
C THR A 27 15.09 -18.25 13.06
N GLU A 28 16.31 -18.78 13.12
CA GLU A 28 16.97 -19.41 11.97
C GLU A 28 16.20 -20.66 11.50
N GLU A 29 15.75 -21.51 12.42
CA GLU A 29 14.94 -22.68 12.11
C GLU A 29 13.62 -22.32 11.42
N VAL A 30 12.95 -21.26 11.86
CA VAL A 30 11.72 -20.76 11.22
C VAL A 30 12.04 -20.19 9.84
N LEU A 31 13.10 -19.39 9.70
CA LEU A 31 13.50 -18.80 8.43
C LEU A 31 13.92 -19.84 7.40
N ASP A 32 14.49 -20.97 7.81
CA ASP A 32 14.86 -22.08 6.92
C ASP A 32 13.63 -22.82 6.36
N LYS A 33 12.54 -22.87 7.14
CA LYS A 33 11.26 -23.49 6.74
C LYS A 33 10.41 -22.60 5.85
N ILE A 34 10.70 -21.30 5.77
CA ILE A 34 9.98 -20.36 4.92
C ILE A 34 10.61 -20.39 3.53
N ASN A 35 9.80 -20.62 2.48
CA ASN A 35 10.28 -20.42 1.12
C ASN A 35 10.54 -18.92 0.90
N ARG A 36 11.81 -18.54 0.82
CA ARG A 36 12.25 -17.14 0.76
C ARG A 36 12.16 -16.54 -0.64
N HIS A 37 11.94 -17.35 -1.66
CA HIS A 37 11.91 -16.91 -3.05
C HIS A 37 10.48 -16.99 -3.56
N LEU A 38 10.06 -15.93 -4.25
CA LEU A 38 8.87 -15.98 -5.07
C LEU A 38 9.00 -17.10 -6.10
N SER A 39 7.89 -17.78 -6.36
CA SER A 39 7.81 -18.67 -7.51
C SER A 39 8.03 -17.86 -8.79
N ASP A 40 8.45 -18.51 -9.87
CA ASP A 40 8.63 -17.81 -11.14
C ASP A 40 7.30 -17.24 -11.68
N GLU A 41 6.17 -17.86 -11.31
CA GLU A 41 4.83 -17.35 -11.58
C GLU A 41 4.57 -16.03 -10.82
N ASP A 42 4.86 -15.98 -9.52
CA ASP A 42 4.68 -14.77 -8.71
C ASP A 42 5.59 -13.63 -9.17
N LYS A 43 6.83 -13.94 -9.58
CA LYS A 43 7.75 -12.93 -10.15
C LYS A 43 7.17 -12.32 -11.42
N LEU A 44 6.55 -13.13 -12.27
CA LEU A 44 5.96 -12.66 -13.52
C LEU A 44 4.74 -11.77 -13.25
N ILE A 45 3.93 -12.11 -12.24
CA ILE A 45 2.81 -11.27 -11.78
C ILE A 45 3.33 -9.94 -11.24
N MET A 46 4.38 -9.94 -10.43
CA MET A 46 4.98 -8.71 -9.89
C MET A 46 5.68 -7.85 -10.94
N GLN A 47 6.07 -8.41 -12.08
CA GLN A 47 6.64 -7.67 -13.21
C GLN A 47 5.57 -7.07 -14.13
N ALA A 48 4.31 -7.43 -13.94
CA ALA A 48 3.24 -6.92 -14.78
C ALA A 48 2.94 -5.45 -14.45
N THR A 49 2.97 -4.60 -15.47
CA THR A 49 2.58 -3.18 -15.35
C THR A 49 1.10 -3.06 -14.99
N LEU A 50 0.76 -2.00 -14.25
CA LEU A 50 -0.62 -1.70 -13.90
C LEU A 50 -1.48 -1.45 -15.15
N THR A 51 -2.68 -2.02 -15.17
CA THR A 51 -3.69 -1.76 -16.19
C THR A 51 -4.73 -0.75 -15.71
N GLU A 52 -5.47 -0.16 -16.64
CA GLU A 52 -6.59 0.75 -16.31
C GLU A 52 -7.66 0.03 -15.49
N GLU A 53 -7.92 -1.25 -15.75
CA GLU A 53 -8.86 -2.06 -14.97
C GLU A 53 -8.43 -2.20 -13.52
N ASN A 54 -7.13 -2.33 -13.23
CA ASN A 54 -6.64 -2.39 -11.85
C ASN A 54 -6.98 -1.09 -11.10
N ILE A 55 -6.76 0.06 -11.73
CA ILE A 55 -7.07 1.36 -11.14
C ILE A 55 -8.58 1.53 -10.94
N ASP A 56 -9.39 1.11 -11.93
CA ASP A 56 -10.85 1.16 -11.83
C ASP A 56 -11.41 0.27 -10.71
N GLU A 57 -10.86 -0.92 -10.51
CA GLU A 57 -11.24 -1.80 -9.40
C GLU A 57 -10.87 -1.18 -8.05
N VAL A 58 -9.67 -0.61 -7.93
CA VAL A 58 -9.21 0.05 -6.70
C VAL A 58 -10.12 1.23 -6.35
N LEU A 59 -10.45 2.10 -7.31
CA LEU A 59 -11.33 3.24 -7.10
C LEU A 59 -12.73 2.83 -6.60
N LYS A 60 -13.25 1.70 -7.09
CA LYS A 60 -14.54 1.14 -6.61
C LYS A 60 -14.45 0.62 -5.17
N LEU A 61 -13.31 0.03 -4.79
CA LEU A 61 -13.08 -0.56 -3.47
C LEU A 61 -12.73 0.47 -2.39
N LEU A 62 -12.43 1.72 -2.75
CA LEU A 62 -12.12 2.77 -1.78
C LEU A 62 -13.25 2.90 -0.74
N PRO A 63 -12.95 2.92 0.57
CA PRO A 63 -13.98 3.01 1.60
C PRO A 63 -14.51 4.43 1.75
N ASN A 64 -15.81 4.60 1.90
CA ASN A 64 -16.40 5.92 2.20
C ASN A 64 -16.22 6.28 3.68
N SER A 65 -16.24 7.58 3.98
CA SER A 65 -16.25 8.17 5.33
C SER A 65 -15.04 7.81 6.19
N LYS A 66 -13.89 7.51 5.55
CA LYS A 66 -12.62 7.32 6.26
C LYS A 66 -11.89 8.65 6.45
N ALA A 67 -11.01 8.66 7.45
CA ALA A 67 -10.12 9.80 7.68
C ALA A 67 -9.30 10.09 6.42
N MET A 68 -9.18 11.37 6.09
CA MET A 68 -8.45 11.85 4.92
C MET A 68 -6.95 11.68 5.14
N GLY A 69 -6.21 11.56 4.04
CA GLY A 69 -4.75 11.51 4.06
C GLY A 69 -4.13 12.85 4.47
N ILE A 70 -2.80 12.91 4.37
CA ILE A 70 -2.00 14.12 4.63
C ILE A 70 -2.33 15.28 3.68
N ASP A 71 -2.87 14.97 2.50
CA ASP A 71 -3.35 15.89 1.48
C ASP A 71 -4.72 16.49 1.80
N GLY A 72 -5.45 15.92 2.78
CA GLY A 72 -6.79 16.34 3.14
C GLY A 72 -7.85 16.02 2.09
N LEU A 73 -7.55 15.19 1.09
CA LEU A 73 -8.53 14.79 0.08
C LEU A 73 -9.28 13.53 0.54
N PRO A 74 -10.63 13.55 0.59
CA PRO A 74 -11.42 12.38 0.94
C PRO A 74 -11.48 11.39 -0.22
N TYR A 75 -11.73 10.10 0.06
CA TYR A 75 -11.87 9.09 -0.99
C TYR A 75 -13.05 9.38 -1.94
N GLU A 76 -14.09 10.06 -1.45
CA GLU A 76 -15.23 10.52 -2.20
C GLU A 76 -14.83 11.51 -3.31
N PHE A 77 -13.78 12.30 -3.10
CA PHE A 77 -13.27 13.21 -4.14
C PHE A 77 -12.77 12.42 -5.35
N TRP A 78 -11.99 11.36 -5.10
CA TRP A 78 -11.46 10.51 -6.16
C TRP A 78 -12.55 9.74 -6.91
N LYS A 79 -13.58 9.25 -6.19
CA LYS A 79 -14.75 8.62 -6.80
C LYS A 79 -15.56 9.59 -7.65
N TRP A 80 -15.81 10.79 -7.13
CA TRP A 80 -16.50 11.84 -7.86
C TRP A 80 -15.72 12.26 -9.13
N LEU A 81 -14.40 12.43 -9.01
CA LEU A 81 -13.55 12.79 -10.15
C LEU A 81 -13.57 11.70 -11.22
N LYS A 82 -13.55 10.42 -10.82
CA LYS A 82 -13.72 9.29 -11.75
C LYS A 82 -15.04 9.39 -12.52
N GLU A 83 -16.16 9.64 -11.83
CA GLU A 83 -17.49 9.74 -12.44
C GLU A 83 -17.58 10.90 -13.44
N VAL A 84 -17.02 12.06 -13.11
CA VAL A 84 -17.03 13.26 -13.97
C VAL A 84 -16.06 13.13 -15.16
N SER A 85 -14.93 12.46 -14.94
CA SER A 85 -13.92 12.19 -15.98
C SER A 85 -14.30 11.03 -16.90
N ASP A 86 -15.41 10.33 -16.62
CA ASP A 86 -15.83 9.17 -17.40
C ASP A 86 -16.34 9.64 -18.78
N PRO A 87 -15.72 9.17 -19.88
CA PRO A 87 -16.14 9.56 -21.23
C PRO A 87 -17.57 9.11 -21.54
N THR A 88 -18.11 8.11 -20.85
CA THR A 88 -19.50 7.65 -21.03
C THR A 88 -20.54 8.62 -20.47
N ASN A 89 -20.15 9.51 -19.55
CA ASN A 89 -21.03 10.49 -18.93
C ASN A 89 -20.97 11.86 -19.61
N GLN A 90 -20.14 12.02 -20.64
CA GLN A 90 -19.91 13.27 -21.33
C GLN A 90 -20.69 13.30 -22.65
N SER A 91 -21.45 14.36 -22.87
CA SER A 91 -22.17 14.59 -24.13
C SER A 91 -21.19 14.82 -25.29
N ASP A 92 -21.48 14.23 -26.46
CA ASP A 92 -20.69 14.24 -27.72
C ASP A 92 -20.28 15.62 -28.29
N ASP A 93 -20.55 16.72 -27.59
CA ASP A 93 -20.58 18.08 -28.16
C ASP A 93 -19.32 18.93 -27.92
N THR A 94 -18.21 18.35 -27.46
CA THR A 94 -16.95 19.07 -27.25
C THR A 94 -15.75 18.29 -27.76
N GLU A 95 -15.13 18.77 -28.84
CA GLU A 95 -13.87 18.32 -29.45
C GLU A 95 -12.62 18.49 -28.55
N SER A 96 -12.78 18.64 -27.23
CA SER A 96 -11.66 18.65 -26.30
C SER A 96 -11.34 17.23 -25.84
N GLU A 97 -10.07 16.84 -25.86
CA GLU A 97 -9.59 15.64 -25.17
C GLU A 97 -9.99 15.74 -23.69
N ASN A 98 -11.09 15.08 -23.33
CA ASN A 98 -11.59 15.16 -21.98
C ASN A 98 -10.65 14.39 -21.05
N PHE A 99 -10.35 15.00 -19.90
CA PHE A 99 -9.47 14.41 -18.90
C PHE A 99 -10.03 13.07 -18.43
N ASN A 100 -9.20 12.01 -18.52
CA ASN A 100 -9.51 10.67 -18.03
C ASN A 100 -8.61 10.35 -16.82
N LEU A 101 -9.21 10.27 -15.64
CA LEU A 101 -8.49 10.04 -14.39
C LEU A 101 -7.78 8.67 -14.37
N THR A 102 -8.46 7.60 -14.78
CA THR A 102 -7.93 6.23 -14.76
C THR A 102 -6.68 6.13 -15.63
N LYS A 103 -6.75 6.68 -16.84
CA LYS A 103 -5.61 6.71 -17.76
C LYS A 103 -4.45 7.53 -17.19
N CYS A 104 -4.74 8.70 -16.61
CA CYS A 104 -3.74 9.56 -15.99
C CYS A 104 -3.00 8.84 -14.85
N ILE A 105 -3.73 8.25 -13.90
CA ILE A 105 -3.15 7.52 -12.77
C ILE A 105 -2.33 6.33 -13.26
N THR A 106 -2.88 5.53 -14.18
CA THR A 106 -2.18 4.36 -14.75
C THR A 106 -0.84 4.76 -15.39
N GLN A 107 -0.82 5.85 -16.15
CA GLN A 107 0.40 6.36 -16.77
C GLN A 107 1.42 6.82 -15.74
N VAL A 108 1.00 7.59 -14.73
CA VAL A 108 1.91 8.10 -13.68
C VAL A 108 2.56 6.95 -12.91
N TYR A 109 1.80 5.94 -12.50
CA TYR A 109 2.37 4.81 -11.75
C TYR A 109 3.33 3.97 -12.59
N ASN A 110 2.97 3.66 -13.84
CA ASN A 110 3.84 2.90 -14.74
C ASN A 110 5.12 3.68 -15.11
N ASP A 111 5.04 5.01 -15.20
CA ASP A 111 6.19 5.89 -15.41
C ASP A 111 7.15 5.83 -14.21
N ILE A 112 6.62 5.97 -12.98
CA ILE A 112 7.40 5.86 -11.75
C ILE A 112 8.03 4.47 -11.61
N GLU A 113 7.31 3.40 -11.96
CA GLU A 113 7.84 2.04 -11.90
C GLU A 113 9.00 1.83 -12.88
N THR A 114 8.93 2.45 -14.06
CA THR A 114 9.94 2.30 -15.13
C THR A 114 11.16 3.20 -14.91
N PHE A 115 10.94 4.46 -14.52
CA PHE A 115 11.98 5.49 -14.49
C PHE A 115 12.37 5.94 -13.08
N GLY A 116 11.64 5.50 -12.06
CA GLY A 116 11.81 5.93 -10.68
C GLY A 116 11.08 7.23 -10.36
N VAL A 117 11.19 7.65 -9.10
CA VAL A 117 10.59 8.87 -8.57
C VAL A 117 11.54 10.06 -8.83
N ALA A 118 11.00 11.22 -9.20
CA ALA A 118 11.79 12.43 -9.35
C ALA A 118 12.31 12.90 -7.97
N GLU A 119 13.59 13.29 -7.89
CA GLU A 119 14.27 13.64 -6.62
C GLU A 119 13.61 14.78 -5.83
N GLU A 120 12.89 15.67 -6.51
CA GLU A 120 12.18 16.80 -5.87
C GLU A 120 10.78 16.44 -5.35
N THR A 121 10.34 15.19 -5.54
CA THR A 121 9.01 14.74 -5.12
C THR A 121 9.12 13.88 -3.86
N HIS A 122 8.31 14.20 -2.84
CA HIS A 122 8.16 13.39 -1.62
C HIS A 122 7.20 12.20 -1.84
N PHE A 123 7.20 11.59 -3.03
CA PHE A 123 6.21 10.57 -3.38
C PHE A 123 6.39 9.25 -2.61
N SER A 124 7.62 8.95 -2.17
CA SER A 124 7.97 7.70 -1.47
C SER A 124 8.32 7.88 0.01
N GLU A 125 8.12 9.07 0.58
CA GLU A 125 8.38 9.38 2.00
C GLU A 125 7.14 9.22 2.90
#